data_AF-A0A1Z1VV79-F1
#
_entry.id   AF-A0A1Z1VV79-F1
#
_cell.length_a   1.000
_cell.length_b   1.000
_cell.length_c   1.000
_cell.angle_alpha   90.00
_cell.angle_beta   90.00
_cell.angle_gamma   90.00
#
_symmetry.space_group_name_H-M   'P 1'
#
loop_
_entity.id
_entity.type
_entity.pdbx_description
1 polymer ?
#
loop_
_entity_poly.entity_id
_entity_poly.type
_entity_poly.pdbx_seq_one_letter_code
_entity_poly.pdbx_strand_id
1 'polypeptide(L)' 'MGLTFFLTGCEEVKSVDWWQSHVDDATKKVAECKKSGSDSENCKNAKEGLFRYKQLHPKHVDYKDAFKNVLGKDGS' A
#
# COMPACT_ATOMS: atom_id res chain seq x y z
N MET A 1 -23.34 19.52 -18.41
CA MET A 1 -22.84 19.01 -17.12
C MET A 1 -21.40 18.60 -17.34
N GLY A 2 -20.45 19.34 -16.76
CA GLY A 2 -19.04 19.29 -17.13
C GLY A 2 -18.36 18.00 -16.66
N LEU A 3 -17.56 17.39 -17.54
CA LEU A 3 -16.52 16.46 -17.13
C LEU A 3 -15.49 17.26 -16.33
N THR A 4 -15.53 17.12 -15.00
CA THR A 4 -14.40 17.49 -14.16
C THR A 4 -13.27 16.50 -14.46
N PHE A 5 -12.45 16.82 -15.47
CA PHE A 5 -11.09 16.32 -15.55
C PHE A 5 -10.38 16.84 -14.30
N PHE A 6 -10.29 15.99 -13.27
CA PHE A 6 -9.32 16.21 -12.21
C PHE A 6 -7.94 16.20 -12.87
N LEU A 7 -7.29 17.34 -12.84
CA LEU A 7 -5.89 17.51 -13.22
C LEU A 7 -5.01 16.71 -12.24
N THR A 8 -5.02 15.38 -12.31
CA THR A 8 -4.02 14.55 -11.61
C THR A 8 -2.76 14.36 -12.46
N GLY A 9 -2.63 15.09 -13.57
CA GLY A 9 -1.41 15.13 -14.38
C GLY A 9 -0.41 16.12 -13.78
N CYS A 10 0.78 15.63 -13.46
CA CYS A 10 1.92 16.29 -12.82
C CYS A 10 1.91 16.35 -11.28
N GLU A 11 1.30 15.36 -10.60
CA GLU A 11 1.92 14.97 -9.32
C GLU A 11 3.31 14.44 -9.65
N GLU A 12 4.35 15.00 -9.02
CA GLU A 12 5.72 14.56 -9.20
C GLU A 12 5.81 13.05 -8.96
N VAL A 13 6.44 12.34 -9.89
CA VAL A 13 6.63 10.90 -9.76
C VAL A 13 7.70 10.68 -8.71
N LYS A 14 7.28 10.17 -7.56
CA LYS A 14 8.19 9.84 -6.46
C LYS A 14 8.72 8.43 -6.67
N SER A 15 10.02 8.25 -6.41
CA SER A 15 10.68 6.97 -6.53
C SER A 15 10.18 5.97 -5.48
N VAL A 16 10.42 4.68 -5.73
CA VAL A 16 10.14 3.60 -4.78
C VAL A 16 10.83 3.84 -3.43
N ASP A 17 12.09 4.30 -3.44
CA ASP A 17 12.87 4.54 -2.21
C ASP A 17 12.31 5.70 -1.37
N TRP A 18 11.76 6.72 -2.03
CA TRP A 18 11.04 7.79 -1.34
C TRP A 18 9.82 7.21 -0.61
N TRP A 19 8.98 6.44 -1.31
CA TRP A 19 7.80 5.81 -0.70
C TRP A 19 8.14 4.84 0.44
N GLN A 20 9.24 4.10 0.30
CA GLN A 20 9.73 3.21 1.35
C GLN A 20 10.14 3.97 2.62
N SER A 21 10.72 5.16 2.46
CA SER A 21 11.12 6.04 3.57
C SER A 21 9.95 6.86 4.14
N HIS A 22 8.85 6.96 3.40
CA HIS A 22 7.63 7.71 3.73
C HIS A 22 6.41 6.78 3.82
N VAL A 23 6.47 5.80 4.72
CA VAL A 23 5.49 4.69 4.80
C VAL A 23 4.04 5.15 5.05
N ASP A 24 3.83 6.22 5.82
CA ASP A 24 2.49 6.76 6.08
C ASP A 24 1.86 7.34 4.81
N ASP A 25 2.67 8.05 4.01
CA ASP A 25 2.24 8.59 2.73
C ASP A 25 2.02 7.47 1.71
N ALA A 26 2.90 6.46 1.69
CA ALA A 26 2.73 5.28 0.85
C ALA A 26 1.43 4.54 1.21
N THR A 27 1.11 4.42 2.49
CA THR A 27 -0.13 3.77 2.96
C THR A 27 -1.37 4.53 2.51
N LYS A 28 -1.39 5.86 2.66
CA LYS A 28 -2.49 6.71 2.17
C LYS A 28 -2.64 6.59 0.67
N LYS A 29 -1.53 6.71 -0.08
CA LYS A 29 -1.55 6.65 -1.55
C LYS A 29 -2.05 5.30 -2.05
N VAL A 30 -1.58 4.19 -1.49
CA VAL A 30 -2.07 2.84 -1.84
C VAL A 30 -3.57 2.70 -1.57
N ALA A 31 -4.08 3.27 -0.47
CA ALA A 31 -5.52 3.27 -0.18
C ALA A 31 -6.33 4.10 -1.19
N GLU A 32 -5.82 5.26 -1.61
CA GLU A 32 -6.41 6.07 -2.68
C GLU A 32 -6.41 5.33 -4.02
N CYS A 33 -5.29 4.74 -4.41
CA CYS A 33 -5.16 3.96 -5.65
C CYS A 33 -6.14 2.78 -5.67
N LYS A 34 -6.35 2.11 -4.53
CA LYS A 34 -7.34 1.03 -4.42
C LYS A 34 -8.78 1.52 -4.60
N LYS A 35 -9.10 2.71 -4.07
CA LYS A 35 -10.44 3.30 -4.20
C LYS A 35 -10.74 3.78 -5.62
N SER A 36 -9.75 4.37 -6.28
CA SER A 36 -9.89 4.92 -7.64
C SER A 36 -9.70 3.88 -8.73
N GLY A 37 -9.03 2.75 -8.45
CA GLY A 37 -8.58 1.80 -9.47
C GLY A 37 -7.41 2.32 -10.30
N SER A 38 -6.73 3.39 -9.87
CA SER A 38 -5.61 3.98 -10.61
C SER A 38 -4.38 3.09 -10.58
N ASP A 39 -3.73 2.95 -11.73
CA ASP A 39 -2.44 2.27 -11.91
C ASP A 39 -1.30 3.25 -12.29
N SER A 40 -1.45 4.52 -11.92
CA SER A 40 -0.42 5.56 -12.15
C SER A 40 0.95 5.15 -11.61
N GLU A 41 2.01 5.81 -12.08
CA GLU A 41 3.37 5.49 -11.65
C GLU A 41 3.56 5.66 -10.13
N ASN A 42 2.96 6.70 -9.54
CA ASN A 42 2.94 6.85 -8.08
C ASN A 42 2.15 5.72 -7.37
N CYS A 43 1.10 5.18 -7.98
CA CYS A 43 0.40 4.01 -7.41
C CYS A 43 1.26 2.74 -7.44
N LYS A 44 2.02 2.53 -8.53
CA LYS A 44 2.96 1.41 -8.68
C LYS A 44 4.11 1.55 -7.67
N ASN A 45 4.74 2.72 -7.63
CA ASN A 45 5.88 3.00 -6.77
C ASN A 45 5.50 3.00 -5.28
N ALA A 46 4.35 3.56 -4.90
CA ALA A 46 3.88 3.53 -3.51
C ALA A 46 3.59 2.10 -3.03
N LYS A 47 2.98 1.28 -3.89
CA LYS A 47 2.72 -0.13 -3.58
C LYS A 47 4.02 -0.90 -3.38
N GLU A 48 5.01 -0.70 -4.25
CA GLU A 48 6.31 -1.35 -4.15
C GLU A 48 7.09 -0.85 -2.92
N GLY A 49 7.17 0.46 -2.69
CA GLY A 49 7.86 1.04 -1.55
C GLY A 49 7.28 0.57 -0.21
N LEU A 50 5.94 0.53 -0.11
CA LEU A 50 5.25 -0.01 1.06
C LEU A 50 5.52 -1.51 1.25
N PHE A 51 5.61 -2.29 0.16
CA PHE A 51 5.96 -3.70 0.23
C PHE A 51 7.39 -3.91 0.74
N ARG A 52 8.37 -3.19 0.18
CA ARG A 52 9.78 -3.24 0.62
C ARG A 52 9.93 -2.85 2.09
N TYR A 53 9.24 -1.79 2.52
CA TYR A 53 9.21 -1.39 3.94
C TYR A 53 8.76 -2.56 4.84
N LYS A 54 7.67 -3.24 4.49
CA LYS A 54 7.12 -4.37 5.28
C LYS A 54 8.03 -5.58 5.31
N GLN A 55 8.82 -5.83 4.25
CA GLN A 55 9.81 -6.91 4.22
C GLN A 55 10.99 -6.64 5.16
N LEU A 56 11.44 -5.37 5.26
CA LEU A 56 12.52 -4.99 6.17
C LEU A 56 12.05 -4.84 7.63
N HIS A 57 10.77 -4.53 7.82
CA HIS A 57 10.15 -4.37 9.14
C HIS A 57 9.05 -5.43 9.32
N PRO A 58 9.40 -6.74 9.27
CA PRO A 58 8.42 -7.78 9.47
C PRO A 58 7.86 -7.61 10.88
N LYS A 59 6.53 -7.63 11.00
CA LYS A 59 5.92 -7.80 12.32
C LYS A 59 6.38 -9.15 12.82
N HIS A 60 7.05 -9.19 13.98
CA HIS A 60 7.33 -10.45 14.64
C HIS A 60 5.99 -11.12 14.95
N VAL A 61 5.70 -12.22 14.27
CA VAL A 61 4.51 -13.04 14.52
C VAL A 61 5.00 -14.28 15.24
N ASP A 62 4.53 -14.49 16.47
CA ASP A 62 4.78 -15.74 17.17
C ASP A 62 4.04 -16.87 16.43
N TYR A 63 4.72 -18.00 16.21
CA TYR A 63 4.16 -19.13 15.47
C TYR A 63 2.88 -19.66 16.11
N LYS A 64 2.73 -19.55 17.44
CA LYS A 64 1.51 -19.96 18.16
C LYS A 64 0.34 -19.04 17.81
N ASP A 65 0.59 -17.74 17.67
CA ASP A 65 -0.44 -16.77 17.28
C ASP A 65 -0.84 -16.96 15.82
N ALA A 66 0.13 -17.24 14.93
CA ALA A 66 -0.16 -17.61 13.55
C ALA A 66 -1.01 -18.89 13.48
N PHE A 67 -0.63 -19.93 14.22
CA PHE A 67 -1.31 -21.23 14.23
C PHE A 67 -2.74 -21.14 14.79
N LYS A 68 -2.94 -20.40 15.88
CA LYS A 68 -4.29 -20.16 16.44
C LYS A 68 -5.21 -19.43 15.46
N ASN A 69 -4.69 -18.47 14.70
CA ASN A 69 -5.48 -17.73 13.69
C ASN A 69 -5.90 -18.61 12.49
N VAL A 70 -5.13 -19.65 12.17
CA VAL A 70 -5.48 -20.63 11.14
C VAL A 70 -6.54 -21.58 11.68
N LEU A 71 -6.29 -22.22 12.83
CA LEU A 71 -7.24 -23.17 13.41
C LEU A 71 -8.58 -22.53 13.84
N GLY A 72 -8.55 -21.27 14.28
CA GLY A 72 -9.75 -20.54 14.66
C GLY A 72 -10.65 -20.13 13.48
N LYS A 73 -10.17 -20.24 12.23
CA LYS A 73 -10.98 -19.98 11.03
C LYS A 73 -11.76 -21.19 10.54
N ASP A 74 -11.36 -22.40 10.89
CA ASP A 74 -11.99 -23.64 10.44
C ASP A 74 -13.05 -24.17 11.44
N GLY A 75 -13.38 -23.39 12.47
CA GLY A 75 -14.22 -23.81 13.60
C GLY A 75 -15.42 -22.93 13.92
N SER A 76 -15.91 -22.09 12.99
CA SER A 76 -17.18 -21.35 13.14
C SER A 76 -18.08 -21.45 11.93
#